data_AF-A0A0I9SQ17-F1
#
_entry.id   AF-A0A0I9SQ17-F1
#
_cell.length_a   1.000
_cell.length_b   1.000
_cell.length_c   1.000
_cell.angle_alpha   90.00
_cell.angle_beta   90.00
_cell.angle_gamma   90.00
#
_symmetry.space_group_name_H-M   'P 1'
#
loop_
_entity.id
_entity.type
_entity.pdbx_description
1 polymer ?
#
loop_
_entity_poly.entity_id
_entity_poly.type
_entity_poly.pdbx_seq_one_letter_code
_entity_poly.pdbx_strand_id
1 'polypeptide(L)'
;MNAAVLAHLTVEQQKAIHDLLESERQHTIHYWTVLNELRAQGKLTEWYRERGAGSQAHIDAFRADRTAVNQALFGCDSLNEWESVDVETWQFSTAQGDKQ
;
A
#
# COMPACT_ATOMS: atom_id res chain seq x y z
N MET A 1 -14.80 -5.41 -23.31
CA MET A 1 -13.38 -5.63 -22.95
C MET A 1 -12.71 -4.27 -22.92
N ASN A 2 -12.40 -3.73 -21.74
CA ASN A 2 -11.58 -2.51 -21.66
C ASN A 2 -10.15 -2.93 -21.99
N ALA A 3 -9.57 -2.36 -23.06
CA ALA A 3 -8.14 -2.46 -23.26
C ALA A 3 -7.44 -1.76 -22.09
N ALA A 4 -6.43 -2.40 -21.50
CA ALA A 4 -5.64 -1.85 -20.40
C ALA A 4 -5.15 -0.44 -20.80
N VAL A 5 -5.42 0.57 -19.97
CA VAL A 5 -5.12 1.97 -20.28
C VAL A 5 -3.63 2.15 -20.62
N LEU A 6 -2.76 1.38 -20.00
CA LEU A 6 -1.32 1.52 -20.18
C LEU A 6 -0.79 0.92 -21.49
N ALA A 7 -1.61 0.20 -22.26
CA ALA A 7 -1.17 -0.50 -23.49
C ALA A 7 -0.61 0.43 -24.58
N HIS A 8 -0.91 1.73 -24.52
CA HIS A 8 -0.42 2.74 -25.48
C HIS A 8 0.82 3.50 -25.00
N LEU A 9 1.39 3.17 -23.85
CA LEU A 9 2.55 3.84 -23.27
C LEU A 9 3.85 3.06 -23.52
N THR A 10 4.99 3.76 -23.49
CA THR A 10 6.30 3.09 -23.53
C THR A 10 6.56 2.31 -22.24
N VAL A 11 7.49 1.36 -22.29
CA VAL A 11 7.87 0.54 -21.13
C VAL A 11 8.35 1.42 -19.96
N GLU A 12 9.09 2.48 -20.24
CA GLU A 12 9.59 3.43 -19.23
C GLU A 12 8.45 4.20 -18.56
N GLN A 13 7.44 4.61 -19.34
CA GLN A 13 6.26 5.30 -18.81
C GLN A 13 5.40 4.36 -17.94
N GLN A 14 5.22 3.11 -18.38
CA GLN A 14 4.53 2.09 -17.59
C GLN A 14 5.25 1.84 -16.26
N LYS A 15 6.58 1.73 -16.29
CA LYS A 15 7.41 1.59 -15.09
C LYS A 15 7.30 2.80 -14.15
N ALA A 16 7.35 4.01 -14.68
CA ALA A 16 7.20 5.22 -13.85
C ALA A 16 5.83 5.26 -13.14
N ILE A 17 4.76 4.88 -13.83
CA ILE A 17 3.42 4.80 -13.24
C ILE A 17 3.37 3.72 -12.15
N HIS A 18 3.97 2.55 -12.41
CA HIS A 18 4.11 1.50 -11.42
C HIS A 18 4.81 2.00 -10.14
N ASP A 19 5.97 2.63 -10.28
CA ASP A 19 6.77 3.09 -9.13
C ASP A 19 6.03 4.17 -8.31
N LEU A 20 5.28 5.05 -8.97
CA LEU A 20 4.44 6.04 -8.31
C LEU A 20 3.27 5.40 -7.53
N LEU A 21 2.61 4.40 -8.12
CA LEU A 21 1.55 3.66 -7.44
C LEU A 21 2.10 2.92 -6.22
N GLU A 22 3.28 2.32 -6.33
CA GLU A 22 3.89 1.61 -5.20
C GLU A 22 4.27 2.56 -4.07
N SER A 23 4.82 3.74 -4.39
CA SER A 23 5.09 4.77 -3.38
C SER A 23 3.82 5.22 -2.65
N GLU A 24 2.70 5.42 -3.35
CA GLU A 24 1.42 5.77 -2.74
C GLU A 24 0.91 4.66 -1.82
N ARG A 25 0.99 3.40 -2.26
CA ARG A 25 0.55 2.25 -1.46
C ARG A 25 1.37 2.08 -0.20
N GLN A 26 2.68 2.23 -0.28
CA GLN A 26 3.57 2.21 0.89
C GLN A 26 3.20 3.31 1.88
N HIS A 27 2.97 4.54 1.39
CA HIS A 27 2.54 5.64 2.24
C HIS A 27 1.19 5.35 2.90
N THR A 28 0.23 4.80 2.16
CA THR A 28 -1.10 4.45 2.68
C THR A 28 -1.04 3.32 3.72
N ILE A 29 -0.22 2.28 3.50
CA ILE A 29 0.02 1.21 4.49
C ILE A 29 0.67 1.76 5.76
N HIS A 30 1.69 2.60 5.61
CA HIS A 30 2.35 3.24 6.75
C HIS A 30 1.35 4.08 7.56
N TYR A 31 0.58 4.93 6.88
CA TYR A 31 -0.41 5.77 7.52
C TYR A 31 -1.51 4.97 8.21
N TRP A 32 -2.01 3.90 7.56
CA TRP A 32 -2.96 2.97 8.18
C TRP A 32 -2.39 2.33 9.45
N THR A 33 -1.12 1.95 9.43
CA THR A 33 -0.43 1.30 10.57
C THR A 33 -0.38 2.23 11.77
N VAL A 34 0.06 3.47 11.57
CA VAL A 34 0.08 4.50 12.62
C VAL A 34 -1.32 4.74 13.19
N LEU A 35 -2.34 4.83 12.32
CA LEU A 35 -3.73 5.00 12.76
C LEU A 35 -4.25 3.78 13.52
N ASN A 36 -3.88 2.57 13.12
CA ASN A 36 -4.28 1.34 13.79
C ASN A 36 -3.68 1.27 15.20
N GLU A 37 -2.42 1.64 15.37
CA GLU A 37 -1.76 1.71 16.67
C GLU A 37 -2.41 2.77 17.58
N LEU A 38 -2.65 3.98 17.06
CA LEU A 38 -3.33 5.04 17.81
C LEU A 38 -4.76 4.62 18.19
N ARG A 39 -5.48 3.90 17.32
CA ARG A 39 -6.80 3.36 17.61
C ARG A 39 -6.73 2.32 18.74
N ALA A 40 -5.80 1.38 18.67
CA ALA A 40 -5.62 0.33 19.66
C ALA A 40 -5.24 0.89 21.03
N GLN A 41 -4.45 1.97 21.06
CA GLN A 41 -4.09 2.68 22.29
C GLN A 41 -5.17 3.65 22.79
N GLY A 42 -6.30 3.77 22.09
CA GLY A 42 -7.37 4.72 22.43
C GLY A 42 -7.04 6.19 22.17
N LYS A 43 -5.88 6.50 21.58
CA LYS A 43 -5.35 7.86 21.35
C LYS A 43 -5.87 8.54 20.09
N LEU A 44 -6.57 7.80 19.22
CA LEU A 44 -7.18 8.35 18.03
C LEU A 44 -8.32 9.33 18.38
N THR A 45 -8.41 10.49 17.71
CA THR A 45 -9.52 11.42 17.98
C THR A 45 -10.86 10.80 17.57
N GLU A 46 -11.96 11.29 18.15
CA GLU A 46 -13.31 10.80 17.87
C GLU A 46 -13.65 10.86 16.38
N TRP A 47 -13.35 11.98 15.72
CA TRP A 47 -13.58 12.19 14.29
C TRP A 47 -12.98 11.09 13.39
N TYR A 48 -11.74 10.67 13.68
CA TYR A 48 -11.06 9.61 12.92
C TYR A 48 -11.63 8.23 13.27
N ARG A 49 -11.98 8.00 14.54
CA ARG A 49 -12.52 6.73 15.03
C ARG A 49 -13.89 6.42 14.43
N GLU A 50 -14.77 7.42 14.37
CA GLU A 50 -16.11 7.31 13.76
C GLU A 50 -16.05 6.98 12.26
N ARG A 51 -14.99 7.42 11.58
CA ARG A 51 -14.72 7.10 10.16
C ARG A 51 -14.06 5.74 9.96
N GLY A 52 -13.82 4.98 11.03
CA GLY A 52 -13.15 3.68 10.95
C GLY A 52 -11.67 3.78 10.56
N ALA A 53 -11.01 4.92 10.79
CA ALA A 53 -9.59 5.06 10.50
C ALA A 53 -8.75 4.04 11.30
N GLY A 54 -7.72 3.47 10.66
CA GLY A 54 -6.92 2.38 11.22
C GLY A 54 -7.69 1.08 11.52
N SER A 55 -8.90 0.89 10.98
CA SER A 55 -9.68 -0.36 11.14
C SER A 55 -9.38 -1.38 10.04
N GLN A 56 -9.82 -2.63 10.23
CA GLN A 56 -9.75 -3.65 9.19
C GLN A 56 -10.57 -3.24 7.94
N ALA A 57 -11.75 -2.65 8.14
CA ALA A 57 -12.58 -2.17 7.04
C ALA A 57 -11.88 -1.09 6.20
N HIS A 58 -11.07 -0.23 6.82
CA HIS A 58 -10.28 0.78 6.10
C HIS A 58 -9.24 0.14 5.18
N ILE A 59 -8.46 -0.84 5.67
CA ILE A 59 -7.45 -1.49 4.82
C ILE A 59 -8.09 -2.38 3.75
N ASP A 60 -9.24 -2.99 4.03
CA ASP A 60 -9.98 -3.79 3.05
C ASP A 60 -10.54 -2.91 1.91
N ALA A 61 -11.05 -1.72 2.23
CA ALA A 61 -11.47 -0.74 1.22
C ALA A 61 -10.29 -0.33 0.31
N PHE A 62 -9.14 0.00 0.91
CA PHE A 62 -7.92 0.29 0.14
C PHE A 62 -7.50 -0.88 -0.77
N ARG A 63 -7.55 -2.13 -0.28
CA ARG A 63 -7.23 -3.32 -1.10
C ARG A 63 -8.18 -3.49 -2.28
N ALA A 64 -9.48 -3.24 -2.07
CA ALA A 64 -10.47 -3.27 -3.14
C ALA A 64 -10.21 -2.20 -4.20
N ASP A 65 -9.92 -0.97 -3.78
CA ASP A 65 -9.57 0.14 -4.68
C ASP A 65 -8.29 -0.17 -5.46
N ARG A 66 -7.26 -0.72 -4.79
CA ARG A 66 -6.02 -1.19 -5.44
C ARG A 66 -6.31 -2.20 -6.54
N THR A 67 -7.14 -3.21 -6.28
CA THR A 67 -7.52 -4.21 -7.29
C THR A 67 -8.28 -3.58 -8.45
N ALA A 68 -9.21 -2.66 -8.19
CA ALA A 68 -9.93 -1.94 -9.23
C ALA A 68 -8.99 -1.09 -10.13
N VAL A 69 -8.03 -0.40 -9.52
CA VAL A 69 -6.99 0.35 -10.24
C VAL A 69 -6.11 -0.57 -11.07
N ASN A 70 -5.67 -1.70 -10.50
CA ASN A 70 -4.85 -2.67 -11.22
C ASN A 70 -5.59 -3.23 -12.45
N GLN A 71 -6.86 -3.58 -12.30
CA GLN A 71 -7.68 -4.04 -13.42
C GLN A 71 -7.85 -2.97 -14.50
N ALA A 72 -8.07 -1.70 -14.10
CA ALA A 72 -8.22 -0.61 -15.05
C ALA A 72 -6.93 -0.30 -15.83
N LEU A 73 -5.79 -0.31 -15.15
CA LEU A 73 -4.50 0.11 -15.71
C LEU A 73 -3.76 -1.03 -16.42
N PHE A 74 -3.74 -2.21 -15.82
CA PHE A 74 -2.93 -3.37 -16.24
C PHE A 74 -3.76 -4.57 -16.71
N GLY A 75 -5.07 -4.61 -16.41
CA GLY A 75 -5.94 -5.74 -16.75
C GLY A 75 -5.71 -6.98 -15.88
N CYS A 76 -5.07 -6.84 -14.73
CA CYS A 76 -4.84 -7.90 -13.76
C CYS A 76 -5.15 -7.41 -12.34
N ASP A 77 -5.39 -8.33 -11.40
CA ASP A 77 -5.74 -7.97 -10.01
C ASP A 77 -4.52 -7.59 -9.16
N SER A 78 -3.35 -8.11 -9.53
CA SER A 78 -2.12 -8.04 -8.73
C SER A 78 -0.91 -7.90 -9.63
N LEU A 79 0.03 -7.06 -9.22
CA LEU A 79 1.30 -6.86 -9.91
C LEU A 79 2.41 -7.75 -9.30
N ASN A 80 2.07 -8.90 -8.72
CA ASN A 80 2.97 -9.70 -7.86
C ASN A 80 4.26 -10.21 -8.51
N GLU A 81 4.42 -10.13 -9.82
CA GLU A 81 5.73 -10.31 -10.48
C GLU A 81 6.70 -9.11 -10.26
N TRP A 82 6.19 -7.97 -9.80
CA TRP A 82 6.93 -6.74 -9.49
C TRP A 82 6.85 -6.33 -8.00
N GLU A 83 5.80 -6.74 -7.27
CA GLU A 83 5.57 -6.41 -5.84
C GLU A 83 6.30 -7.36 -4.84
N SER A 84 7.03 -8.36 -5.31
CA SER A 84 7.69 -9.38 -4.45
C SER A 84 9.09 -9.00 -3.97
N VAL A 85 9.54 -7.76 -4.18
CA VAL A 85 10.82 -7.26 -3.68
C VAL A 85 10.54 -6.26 -2.56
N ASP A 86 11.02 -6.61 -1.36
CA ASP A 86 11.19 -5.74 -0.18
C ASP A 86 10.02 -5.58 0.82
N VAL A 87 9.47 -6.70 1.30
CA VAL A 87 8.84 -6.73 2.65
C VAL A 87 9.78 -7.30 3.73
N GLU A 88 10.91 -7.91 3.36
CA GLU A 88 11.86 -8.50 4.33
C GLU A 88 13.00 -7.57 4.80
N THR A 89 13.13 -6.36 4.26
CA THR A 89 14.32 -5.52 4.53
C THR A 89 14.23 -4.69 5.83
N TRP A 90 13.11 -4.74 6.57
CA TRP A 90 12.93 -3.97 7.81
C TRP A 90 12.95 -4.77 9.12
N GLN A 91 13.20 -6.09 9.08
CA GLN A 91 13.30 -6.90 10.32
C GLN A 91 14.74 -7.18 10.81
N PHE A 92 15.79 -6.65 10.16
CA PHE A 92 17.18 -6.92 10.58
C PHE A 92 18.06 -5.69 10.89
N SER A 93 17.52 -4.47 11.01
CA SER A 93 18.34 -3.29 11.35
C SER A 93 18.24 -2.79 12.81
N THR A 94 17.45 -3.43 13.68
CA THR A 94 17.36 -3.04 15.11
C THR A 94 17.88 -4.11 16.08
N ALA A 95 18.65 -5.08 15.60
CA ALA A 95 19.18 -6.15 16.45
C ALA A 95 20.68 -6.41 16.24
N GLN A 96 21.52 -5.36 16.18
CA GLN A 96 22.95 -5.52 16.47
C GLN A 96 23.60 -4.17 16.79
N GLY A 97 23.79 -3.90 18.07
CA GLY A 97 24.48 -2.70 18.52
C GLY A 97 24.32 -2.38 19.99
N ASP A 98 24.17 -3.40 20.86
CA ASP A 98 24.42 -3.19 22.29
C ASP A 98 24.73 -4.54 22.96
N LYS A 99 26.02 -4.76 23.24
CA LYS A 99 26.56 -5.51 24.38
C LYS A 99 28.09 -5.51 24.32
N GLN A 100 28.63 -4.67 25.23
CA GLN A 100 29.93 -4.70 25.90
C GLN A 100 31.22 -4.67 25.07
#